data_AF-A0A534M9E1-F1
#
_entry.id   AF-A0A534M9E1-F1
#
_cell.length_a   1.000
_cell.length_b   1.000
_cell.length_c   1.000
_cell.angle_alpha   90.00
_cell.angle_beta   90.00
_cell.angle_gamma   90.00
#
_symmetry.space_group_name_H-M   'P 1'
#
loop_
_entity.id
_entity.type
_entity.pdbx_description
1 polymer ?
#
loop_
_entity_poly.entity_id
_entity_poly.type
_entity_poly.pdbx_seq_one_letter_code
_entity_poly.pdbx_strand_id
1 'polypeptide(L)'
;MHVVRAKTAGESAAETTRIARRLFISPPPQRIVLPIVAFSLMEAYLLVYPSLDGSRVLLGSAAVAVPAYLSAFGTVPLANRLGGRMYFRRSFLLSFVGLILLGAFQLVAVVVLTIYTVASNGSFLGRIDRVTILGYGAVLWVREVILSATSNSRHLRSLPAASLHPLLGLAGLALFVPLRPDEVILALAVYALFFLSAIAYAEIAKRPLLRSFGVDGLKLLRSTLDHYTEPEASGIAELEAFFDSISVAARVRVGGLAFRVGARLKALFVAPTVHPGPMGYVSGSDLPSKIARDLTDLTLNVLVAHGPTTHDENPATTSEVHKVGETIRKALAALAYTRQAGRACRAMFKRATALAQAFGDVVLIVASFAPQPTDDIDSATGHAAVQEARLLG
;
A
#
# COMPACT_ATOMS: atom_id res chain seq x y z
N MET A 1 -8.46 -15.64 33.66
CA MET A 1 -7.53 -14.63 33.10
C MET A 1 -6.59 -15.34 32.14
N HIS A 2 -6.84 -15.27 30.83
CA HIS A 2 -5.81 -15.65 29.86
C HIS A 2 -4.75 -14.56 29.89
N VAL A 3 -3.63 -14.83 30.55
CA VAL A 3 -2.44 -13.99 30.46
C VAL A 3 -1.96 -14.12 29.01
N VAL A 4 -2.29 -13.11 28.19
CA VAL A 4 -1.78 -13.03 26.82
C VAL A 4 -0.26 -12.89 26.95
N ARG A 5 0.45 -13.96 26.61
CA ARG A 5 1.91 -13.96 26.54
C ARG A 5 2.33 -12.76 25.69
N ALA A 6 3.17 -11.89 26.25
CA ALA A 6 3.73 -10.77 25.49
C ALA A 6 4.45 -11.34 24.26
N LYS A 7 4.02 -10.89 23.08
CA LYS A 7 4.63 -11.30 21.81
C LYS A 7 6.08 -10.84 21.80
N THR A 8 6.97 -11.68 21.32
CA THR A 8 8.33 -11.27 21.00
C THR A 8 8.31 -10.23 19.88
N ALA A 9 9.36 -9.40 19.76
CA ALA A 9 9.48 -8.43 18.68
C ALA A 9 9.35 -9.09 17.28
N GLY A 10 9.91 -10.30 17.12
CA GLY A 10 9.78 -11.08 15.88
C GLY A 10 8.34 -11.55 15.60
N GLU A 11 7.61 -12.02 16.61
CA GLU A 11 6.20 -12.40 16.47
C GLU A 11 5.33 -11.18 16.13
N SER A 12 5.59 -10.03 16.77
CA SER A 12 4.89 -8.78 16.49
C SER A 12 5.15 -8.31 15.05
N ALA A 13 6.39 -8.35 14.57
CA ALA A 13 6.74 -7.98 13.20
C ALA A 13 6.09 -8.92 12.16
N ALA A 14 6.10 -10.23 12.41
CA ALA A 14 5.49 -11.22 11.54
C ALA A 14 3.96 -11.06 11.46
N GLU A 15 3.32 -10.72 12.59
CA GLU A 15 1.89 -10.43 12.64
C GLU A 15 1.54 -9.14 11.92
N THR A 16 2.27 -8.04 12.15
CA THR A 16 2.07 -6.77 11.43
C THR A 16 2.17 -6.99 9.93
N THR A 17 3.18 -7.75 9.48
CA THR A 17 3.35 -8.11 8.06
C THR A 17 2.14 -8.89 7.52
N ARG A 18 1.62 -9.85 8.30
CA ARG A 18 0.44 -10.64 7.94
C ARG A 18 -0.84 -9.80 7.87
N ILE A 19 -1.01 -8.87 8.81
CA ILE A 19 -2.14 -7.94 8.87
C ILE A 19 -2.09 -6.97 7.69
N ALA A 20 -0.93 -6.35 7.43
CA ALA A 20 -0.73 -5.46 6.29
C ALA A 20 -1.07 -6.17 4.97
N ARG A 21 -0.60 -7.39 4.77
CA ARG A 21 -0.91 -8.19 3.56
C ARG A 21 -2.41 -8.44 3.39
N ARG A 22 -3.19 -8.54 4.48
CA ARG A 22 -4.65 -8.73 4.40
C ARG A 22 -5.40 -7.43 4.16
N LEU A 23 -4.94 -6.32 4.71
CA LEU A 23 -5.57 -5.01 4.58
C LEU A 23 -5.44 -4.45 3.15
N PHE A 24 -4.29 -4.64 2.51
CA PHE A 24 -4.02 -4.02 1.21
C PHE A 24 -4.46 -4.87 0.01
N ILE A 25 -4.75 -6.17 0.19
CA ILE A 25 -5.12 -7.07 -0.92
C ILE A 25 -6.64 -7.14 -1.08
N SER A 26 -7.13 -6.80 -2.27
CA SER A 26 -8.54 -7.01 -2.64
C SER A 26 -8.91 -8.50 -2.64
N PRO A 27 -10.13 -8.88 -2.18
CA PRO A 27 -10.55 -10.27 -2.14
C PRO A 27 -10.52 -10.93 -3.53
N PRO A 28 -10.31 -12.25 -3.59
CA PRO A 28 -10.40 -12.99 -4.85
C PRO A 28 -11.82 -12.89 -5.44
N PRO A 29 -11.99 -12.79 -6.77
CA PRO A 29 -13.29 -12.56 -7.41
C PRO A 29 -14.37 -13.56 -6.99
N GLN A 30 -13.99 -14.83 -6.76
CA GLN A 30 -14.90 -15.90 -6.36
C GLN A 30 -15.64 -15.59 -5.05
N ARG A 31 -15.00 -14.84 -4.12
CA ARG A 31 -15.63 -14.44 -2.85
C ARG A 31 -16.61 -13.27 -3.00
N ILE A 32 -16.58 -12.57 -4.13
CA ILE A 32 -17.39 -11.37 -4.39
C ILE A 32 -18.61 -11.69 -5.27
N VAL A 33 -18.61 -12.82 -5.98
CA VAL A 33 -19.75 -13.28 -6.82
C VAL A 33 -21.05 -13.33 -5.99
N LEU A 34 -21.11 -14.12 -4.93
CA LEU A 34 -22.34 -14.24 -4.13
C LEU A 34 -22.78 -12.91 -3.49
N PRO A 35 -21.87 -12.09 -2.92
CA PRO A 35 -22.23 -10.75 -2.45
C PRO A 35 -22.85 -9.84 -3.53
N ILE A 36 -22.37 -9.87 -4.77
CA ILE A 36 -22.98 -9.11 -5.89
C ILE A 36 -24.42 -9.56 -6.10
N VAL A 37 -24.69 -10.86 -6.11
CA VAL A 37 -26.06 -11.39 -6.26
C VAL A 37 -26.96 -10.95 -5.10
N ALA A 38 -26.46 -11.07 -3.86
CA ALA A 38 -27.22 -10.71 -2.67
C ALA A 38 -27.59 -9.23 -2.64
N PHE A 39 -26.65 -8.33 -2.97
CA PHE A 39 -26.93 -6.90 -3.05
C PHE A 39 -27.84 -6.56 -4.23
N SER A 40 -27.67 -7.21 -5.38
CA SER A 40 -28.58 -7.03 -6.52
C SER A 40 -30.02 -7.41 -6.18
N LEU A 41 -30.21 -8.48 -5.40
CA LEU A 41 -31.52 -8.89 -4.89
C LEU A 41 -32.12 -7.86 -3.94
N MET A 42 -31.30 -7.34 -3.01
CA MET A 42 -31.71 -6.29 -2.08
C MET A 42 -32.12 -5.02 -2.83
N GLU A 43 -31.31 -4.55 -3.78
CA GLU A 43 -31.58 -3.35 -4.58
C GLU A 43 -32.83 -3.50 -5.43
N ALA A 44 -33.02 -4.66 -6.06
CA ALA A 44 -34.23 -4.96 -6.81
C ALA A 44 -35.49 -4.93 -5.92
N TYR A 45 -35.39 -5.46 -4.69
CA TYR A 45 -36.48 -5.36 -3.71
C TYR A 45 -36.76 -3.90 -3.32
N LEU A 46 -35.71 -3.11 -3.04
CA LEU A 46 -35.86 -1.69 -2.70
C LEU A 46 -36.51 -0.88 -3.84
N LEU A 47 -36.25 -1.24 -5.10
CA LEU A 47 -36.87 -0.60 -6.26
C LEU A 47 -38.38 -0.87 -6.38
N VAL A 48 -38.85 -2.05 -5.97
CA VAL A 48 -40.28 -2.42 -6.06
C VAL A 48 -41.04 -2.26 -4.75
N TYR A 49 -40.36 -1.89 -3.67
CA TYR A 49 -40.97 -1.65 -2.36
C TYR A 49 -42.13 -0.64 -2.46
N PRO A 50 -43.27 -0.89 -1.77
CA PRO A 50 -43.55 -1.95 -0.80
C PRO A 50 -44.12 -3.25 -1.40
N SER A 51 -44.09 -3.41 -2.73
CA SER A 51 -44.63 -4.61 -3.37
C SER A 51 -43.85 -5.87 -2.99
N LEU A 52 -44.56 -6.99 -2.79
CA LEU A 52 -43.99 -8.31 -2.50
C LEU A 52 -43.99 -9.22 -3.75
N ASP A 53 -43.98 -8.63 -4.95
CA ASP A 53 -43.93 -9.36 -6.21
C ASP A 53 -42.55 -10.00 -6.44
N GLY A 54 -42.41 -11.25 -6.01
CA GLY A 54 -41.17 -12.02 -6.16
C GLY A 54 -40.69 -12.15 -7.61
N SER A 55 -41.60 -12.16 -8.60
CA SER A 55 -41.23 -12.26 -10.01
C SER A 55 -40.52 -10.99 -10.50
N ARG A 56 -41.03 -9.82 -10.11
CA ARG A 56 -40.40 -8.52 -10.39
C ARG A 56 -39.09 -8.36 -9.64
N VAL A 57 -39.01 -8.83 -8.39
CA VAL A 57 -37.75 -8.82 -7.64
C VAL A 57 -36.69 -9.66 -8.35
N LEU A 58 -37.02 -10.87 -8.83
CA LEU A 58 -36.08 -11.71 -9.58
C LEU A 58 -35.63 -11.07 -10.91
N LEU A 59 -36.56 -10.49 -11.67
CA LEU A 59 -36.24 -9.78 -12.92
C LEU A 59 -35.37 -8.54 -12.65
N GLY A 60 -35.72 -7.74 -11.65
CA GLY A 60 -34.93 -6.58 -11.23
C GLY A 60 -33.54 -6.97 -10.74
N SER A 61 -33.41 -8.12 -10.06
CA SER A 61 -32.12 -8.65 -9.60
C SER A 61 -31.20 -8.94 -10.79
N ALA A 62 -31.74 -9.52 -11.87
CA ALA A 62 -30.98 -9.72 -13.10
C ALA A 62 -30.61 -8.39 -13.76
N ALA A 63 -31.53 -7.41 -13.78
CA ALA A 63 -31.30 -6.07 -14.33
C ALA A 63 -30.21 -5.27 -13.58
N VAL A 64 -29.93 -5.61 -12.32
CA VAL A 64 -28.82 -5.02 -11.53
C VAL A 64 -27.55 -5.88 -11.60
N ALA A 65 -27.67 -7.19 -11.39
CA ALA A 65 -26.52 -8.09 -11.30
C ALA A 65 -25.75 -8.21 -12.61
N VAL A 66 -26.46 -8.32 -13.75
CA VAL A 66 -25.84 -8.47 -15.07
C VAL A 66 -24.95 -7.27 -15.40
N PRO A 67 -25.43 -6.01 -15.32
CA PRO A 67 -24.57 -4.84 -15.41
C PRO A 67 -23.36 -4.82 -14.48
N ALA A 68 -23.55 -5.21 -13.21
CA ALA A 68 -22.47 -5.23 -12.22
C ALA A 68 -21.35 -6.22 -12.62
N TYR A 69 -21.72 -7.41 -13.10
CA TYR A 69 -20.77 -8.41 -13.61
C TYR A 69 -20.11 -7.99 -14.92
N LEU A 70 -20.89 -7.49 -15.88
CA LEU A 70 -20.35 -7.00 -17.15
C LEU A 70 -19.34 -5.87 -16.90
N SER A 71 -19.63 -4.99 -15.96
CA SER A 71 -18.68 -3.98 -15.49
C SER A 71 -17.46 -4.61 -14.82
N ALA A 72 -17.63 -5.57 -13.90
CA ALA A 72 -16.54 -6.22 -13.19
C ALA A 72 -15.56 -6.92 -14.16
N PHE A 73 -16.07 -7.57 -15.21
CA PHE A 73 -15.24 -8.18 -16.24
C PHE A 73 -14.67 -7.18 -17.25
N GLY A 74 -15.46 -6.18 -17.66
CA GLY A 74 -15.09 -5.24 -18.70
C GLY A 74 -14.15 -4.10 -18.25
N THR A 75 -14.15 -3.73 -16.96
CA THR A 75 -13.32 -2.63 -16.45
C THR A 75 -11.83 -2.91 -16.64
N VAL A 76 -11.38 -4.16 -16.42
CA VAL A 76 -9.97 -4.55 -16.56
C VAL A 76 -9.42 -4.36 -17.98
N PRO A 77 -9.96 -5.03 -19.02
CA PRO A 77 -9.45 -4.87 -20.38
C PRO A 77 -9.62 -3.44 -20.90
N LEU A 78 -10.66 -2.72 -20.47
CA LEU A 78 -10.87 -1.33 -20.87
C LEU A 78 -9.81 -0.40 -20.27
N ALA A 79 -9.59 -0.46 -18.96
CA ALA A 79 -8.58 0.36 -18.27
C ALA A 79 -7.17 0.08 -18.79
N ASN A 80 -6.82 -1.21 -18.97
CA ASN A 80 -5.48 -1.61 -19.42
C ASN A 80 -5.19 -1.17 -20.86
N ARG A 81 -6.18 -1.23 -21.77
CA ARG A 81 -6.03 -0.72 -23.15
C ARG A 81 -5.81 0.79 -23.21
N LEU A 82 -6.33 1.52 -22.23
CA LEU A 82 -6.16 2.98 -22.11
C LEU A 82 -4.89 3.34 -21.30
N GLY A 83 -3.98 2.39 -21.09
CA GLY A 83 -2.70 2.61 -20.42
C GLY A 83 -2.80 2.76 -18.89
N GLY A 84 -3.91 2.32 -18.29
CA GLY A 84 -4.01 2.13 -16.85
C GLY A 84 -3.52 0.74 -16.40
N ARG A 85 -3.41 0.54 -15.08
CA ARG A 85 -3.20 -0.78 -14.47
C ARG A 85 -4.45 -1.18 -13.70
N MET A 86 -5.01 -2.34 -13.99
CA MET A 86 -6.21 -2.85 -13.33
C MET A 86 -6.20 -4.37 -13.26
N TYR A 87 -6.69 -4.91 -12.15
CA TYR A 87 -6.75 -6.35 -11.86
C TYR A 87 -8.18 -6.79 -11.57
N PHE A 88 -8.53 -8.03 -11.86
CA PHE A 88 -9.89 -8.54 -11.64
C PHE A 88 -10.32 -8.48 -10.17
N ARG A 89 -9.42 -8.71 -9.21
CA ARG A 89 -9.72 -8.57 -7.77
C ARG A 89 -10.21 -7.16 -7.43
N ARG A 90 -9.50 -6.14 -7.92
CA ARG A 90 -9.85 -4.72 -7.73
C ARG A 90 -11.16 -4.39 -8.46
N SER A 91 -11.37 -4.93 -9.66
CA SER A 91 -12.54 -4.66 -10.49
C SER A 91 -13.84 -5.22 -9.91
N PHE A 92 -13.82 -6.47 -9.45
CA PHE A 92 -14.94 -7.10 -8.76
C PHE A 92 -15.27 -6.37 -7.46
N LEU A 93 -14.25 -6.01 -6.67
CA LEU A 93 -14.43 -5.21 -5.46
C LEU A 93 -15.06 -3.85 -5.78
N LEU A 94 -14.61 -3.18 -6.85
CA LEU A 94 -15.12 -1.88 -7.26
C LEU A 94 -16.58 -1.94 -7.75
N SER A 95 -16.98 -3.00 -8.45
CA SER A 95 -18.40 -3.22 -8.77
C SER A 95 -19.23 -3.48 -7.52
N PHE A 96 -18.74 -4.32 -6.59
CA PHE A 96 -19.43 -4.62 -5.34
C PHE A 96 -19.59 -3.40 -4.42
N VAL A 97 -18.55 -2.58 -4.27
CA VAL A 97 -18.63 -1.29 -3.56
C VAL A 97 -19.63 -0.35 -4.24
N GLY A 98 -19.71 -0.39 -5.57
CA GLY A 98 -20.74 0.34 -6.31
C GLY A 98 -22.17 -0.07 -5.92
N LEU A 99 -22.42 -1.36 -5.78
CA LEU A 99 -23.70 -1.88 -5.31
C LEU A 99 -23.98 -1.49 -3.85
N ILE A 100 -22.99 -1.59 -2.96
CA ILE A 100 -23.15 -1.12 -1.57
C ILE A 100 -23.57 0.36 -1.52
N LEU A 101 -22.92 1.20 -2.33
CA LEU A 101 -23.28 2.62 -2.41
C LEU A 101 -24.69 2.81 -2.97
N LEU A 102 -25.03 2.14 -4.07
CA LEU A 102 -26.35 2.22 -4.67
C LEU A 102 -27.45 1.80 -3.70
N GLY A 103 -27.28 0.64 -3.05
CA GLY A 103 -28.18 0.13 -2.02
C GLY A 103 -28.31 1.07 -0.83
N ALA A 104 -27.25 1.78 -0.42
CA ALA A 104 -27.33 2.77 0.64
C ALA A 104 -28.23 3.98 0.25
N PHE A 105 -28.09 4.50 -0.97
CA PHE A 105 -28.97 5.58 -1.46
C PHE A 105 -30.43 5.12 -1.54
N GLN A 106 -30.68 3.93 -2.07
CA GLN A 106 -32.01 3.35 -2.15
C GLN A 106 -32.62 3.09 -0.77
N LEU A 107 -31.84 2.53 0.16
CA LEU A 107 -32.31 2.22 1.51
C LEU A 107 -32.70 3.50 2.26
N VAL A 108 -31.87 4.55 2.19
CA VAL A 108 -32.19 5.85 2.78
C VAL A 108 -33.49 6.40 2.18
N ALA A 109 -33.66 6.34 0.86
CA ALA A 109 -34.88 6.80 0.22
C ALA A 109 -36.11 6.00 0.65
N VAL A 110 -36.04 4.67 0.66
CA VAL A 110 -37.14 3.81 1.13
C VAL A 110 -37.51 4.15 2.56
N VAL A 111 -36.54 4.26 3.48
CA VAL A 111 -36.79 4.61 4.88
C VAL A 111 -37.48 5.97 5.00
N VAL A 112 -36.92 7.01 4.36
CA VAL A 112 -37.47 8.38 4.44
C VAL A 112 -38.88 8.45 3.85
N LEU A 113 -39.11 7.83 2.69
CA LEU A 113 -40.41 7.84 2.02
C LEU A 113 -41.45 7.02 2.78
N THR A 114 -41.06 5.92 3.42
CA THR A 114 -41.95 5.14 4.30
C THR A 114 -42.34 5.95 5.52
N ILE A 115 -41.38 6.60 6.20
CA ILE A 115 -41.67 7.48 7.35
C ILE A 115 -42.64 8.59 6.94
N TYR A 116 -42.38 9.24 5.81
CA TYR A 116 -43.26 10.29 5.29
C TYR A 116 -44.67 9.77 5.00
N THR A 117 -44.78 8.61 4.34
CA THR A 117 -46.07 7.99 4.00
C THR A 117 -46.89 7.65 5.25
N VAL A 118 -46.25 7.09 6.27
CA VAL A 118 -46.89 6.77 7.56
C VAL A 118 -47.31 8.05 8.28
N ALA A 119 -46.46 9.07 8.32
CA ALA A 119 -46.76 10.34 8.97
C ALA A 119 -47.89 11.12 8.27
N SER A 120 -47.99 11.02 6.94
CA SER A 120 -49.01 11.71 6.15
C SER A 120 -50.31 10.93 5.98
N ASN A 121 -50.40 9.70 6.53
CA ASN A 121 -51.48 8.74 6.25
C ASN A 121 -51.78 8.59 4.73
N GLY A 122 -50.73 8.65 3.91
CA GLY A 122 -50.84 8.65 2.45
C GLY A 122 -50.56 7.28 1.83
N SER A 123 -50.68 7.18 0.50
CA SER A 123 -50.15 6.06 -0.26
C SER A 123 -48.65 6.24 -0.53
N PHE A 124 -47.88 5.14 -0.52
CA PHE A 124 -46.45 5.19 -0.86
C PHE A 124 -46.27 5.61 -2.33
N LEU A 125 -45.86 6.86 -2.55
CA LEU A 125 -45.59 7.44 -3.87
C LEU A 125 -44.08 7.57 -4.12
N GLY A 126 -43.30 6.59 -3.63
CA GLY A 126 -41.85 6.62 -3.70
C GLY A 126 -41.31 6.27 -5.08
N ARG A 127 -40.83 7.27 -5.82
CA ARG A 127 -40.05 7.09 -7.06
C ARG A 127 -38.58 6.78 -6.74
N ILE A 128 -38.32 5.54 -6.28
CA ILE A 128 -36.97 5.06 -5.91
C ILE A 128 -36.03 5.05 -7.13
N ASP A 129 -36.57 4.96 -8.34
CA ASP A 129 -35.86 5.07 -9.62
C ASP A 129 -35.06 6.38 -9.75
N ARG A 130 -35.60 7.53 -9.32
CA ARG A 130 -34.89 8.81 -9.38
C ARG A 130 -33.71 8.88 -8.40
N VAL A 131 -33.85 8.28 -7.22
CA VAL A 131 -32.75 8.16 -6.25
C VAL A 131 -31.72 7.15 -6.74
N THR A 132 -32.14 6.13 -7.47
CA THR A 132 -31.24 5.15 -8.11
C THR A 132 -30.36 5.83 -9.16
N ILE A 133 -30.90 6.76 -9.95
CA ILE A 133 -30.11 7.61 -10.86
C ILE A 133 -29.04 8.41 -10.10
N LEU A 134 -29.42 9.04 -8.98
CA LEU A 134 -28.47 9.75 -8.11
C LEU A 134 -27.39 8.81 -7.55
N GLY A 135 -27.78 7.61 -7.11
CA GLY A 135 -26.89 6.58 -6.62
C GLY A 135 -25.86 6.17 -7.67
N TYR A 136 -26.25 5.98 -8.93
CA TYR A 136 -25.30 5.73 -10.02
C TYR A 136 -24.35 6.91 -10.28
N GLY A 137 -24.80 8.15 -10.07
CA GLY A 137 -23.90 9.32 -10.02
C GLY A 137 -22.83 9.20 -8.95
N ALA A 138 -23.20 8.80 -7.73
CA ALA A 138 -22.25 8.56 -6.65
C ALA A 138 -21.29 7.39 -6.96
N VAL A 139 -21.79 6.32 -7.58
CA VAL A 139 -20.97 5.19 -8.06
C VAL A 139 -19.95 5.68 -9.09
N LEU A 140 -20.34 6.54 -10.05
CA LEU A 140 -19.40 7.15 -10.99
C LEU A 140 -18.30 7.93 -10.28
N TRP A 141 -18.67 8.79 -9.33
CA TRP A 141 -17.72 9.62 -8.60
C TRP A 141 -16.68 8.79 -7.86
N VAL A 142 -17.13 7.78 -7.09
CA VAL A 142 -16.22 6.89 -6.35
C VAL A 142 -15.32 6.11 -7.31
N ARG A 143 -15.87 5.61 -8.42
CA ARG A 143 -15.10 4.87 -9.42
C ARG A 143 -14.04 5.75 -10.09
N GLU A 144 -14.38 6.99 -10.44
CA GLU A 144 -13.43 7.92 -11.06
C GLU A 144 -12.31 8.31 -10.10
N VAL A 145 -12.61 8.62 -8.85
CA VAL A 145 -11.59 8.92 -7.83
C VAL A 145 -10.66 7.71 -7.63
N ILE A 146 -11.21 6.50 -7.50
CA ILE A 146 -10.41 5.29 -7.29
C ILE A 146 -9.56 4.97 -8.54
N LEU A 147 -10.14 5.00 -9.74
CA LEU A 147 -9.42 4.65 -10.96
C LEU A 147 -8.38 5.71 -11.35
N SER A 148 -8.64 6.99 -11.10
CA SER A 148 -7.64 8.03 -11.30
C SER A 148 -6.46 7.91 -10.34
N ALA A 149 -6.71 7.46 -9.10
CA ALA A 149 -5.68 7.21 -8.11
C ALA A 149 -4.88 5.92 -8.33
N THR A 150 -5.54 4.84 -8.77
CA THR A 150 -4.96 3.49 -8.75
C THR A 150 -4.69 2.89 -10.12
N SER A 151 -5.26 3.47 -11.19
CA SER A 151 -5.12 2.95 -12.55
C SER A 151 -4.39 3.93 -13.47
N ASN A 152 -4.98 5.11 -13.69
CA ASN A 152 -4.41 6.13 -14.59
C ASN A 152 -4.79 7.55 -14.13
N SER A 153 -3.80 8.39 -13.83
CA SER A 153 -4.04 9.74 -13.32
C SER A 153 -4.67 10.71 -14.34
N ARG A 154 -4.73 10.33 -15.63
CA ARG A 154 -5.41 11.10 -16.67
C ARG A 154 -6.90 10.75 -16.69
N HIS A 155 -7.73 11.69 -16.25
CA HIS A 155 -9.20 11.55 -16.18
C HIS A 155 -9.88 11.09 -17.48
N LEU A 156 -9.40 11.56 -18.64
CA LEU A 156 -9.94 11.13 -19.94
C LEU A 156 -9.66 9.65 -20.26
N ARG A 157 -8.62 9.05 -19.65
CA ARG A 157 -8.26 7.65 -19.82
C ARG A 157 -8.90 6.75 -18.76
N SER A 158 -9.18 7.27 -17.56
CA SER A 158 -9.92 6.55 -16.52
C SER A 158 -11.44 6.57 -16.75
N LEU A 159 -11.98 7.65 -17.31
CA LEU A 159 -13.42 7.86 -17.47
C LEU A 159 -14.14 6.66 -18.12
N PRO A 160 -13.71 6.09 -19.27
CA PRO A 160 -14.45 4.97 -19.88
C PRO A 160 -14.60 3.77 -18.94
N ALA A 161 -13.56 3.45 -18.16
CA ALA A 161 -13.59 2.37 -17.18
C ALA A 161 -14.42 2.73 -15.93
N ALA A 162 -14.38 3.99 -15.48
CA ALA A 162 -15.21 4.48 -14.39
C ALA A 162 -16.70 4.45 -14.76
N SER A 163 -17.01 4.80 -16.00
CA SER A 163 -18.35 4.89 -16.59
C SER A 163 -19.06 3.56 -16.75
N LEU A 164 -18.31 2.46 -16.85
CA LEU A 164 -18.86 1.18 -17.28
C LEU A 164 -19.98 0.66 -16.36
N HIS A 165 -19.78 0.71 -15.03
CA HIS A 165 -20.80 0.29 -14.08
C HIS A 165 -22.05 1.18 -14.10
N PRO A 166 -21.94 2.52 -13.90
CA PRO A 166 -23.12 3.37 -13.86
C PRO A 166 -23.88 3.41 -15.19
N LEU A 167 -23.21 3.38 -16.35
CA LEU A 167 -23.92 3.38 -17.63
C LEU A 167 -24.65 2.06 -17.89
N LEU A 168 -24.02 0.91 -17.65
CA LEU A 168 -24.69 -0.38 -17.78
C LEU A 168 -25.81 -0.53 -16.74
N GLY A 169 -25.61 0.00 -15.54
CA GLY A 169 -26.61 -0.02 -14.47
C GLY A 169 -27.83 0.86 -14.78
N LEU A 170 -27.62 2.05 -15.36
CA LEU A 170 -28.70 2.90 -15.88
C LEU A 170 -29.43 2.23 -17.04
N ALA A 171 -28.73 1.53 -17.93
CA ALA A 171 -29.35 0.74 -18.99
C ALA A 171 -30.20 -0.41 -18.42
N GLY A 172 -29.67 -1.13 -17.41
CA GLY A 172 -30.42 -2.15 -16.68
C GLY A 172 -31.67 -1.59 -15.97
N LEU A 173 -31.53 -0.44 -15.32
CA LEU A 173 -32.65 0.29 -14.72
C LEU A 173 -33.70 0.65 -15.76
N ALA A 174 -33.30 1.18 -16.93
CA ALA A 174 -34.22 1.56 -17.99
C ALA A 174 -34.99 0.38 -18.61
N LEU A 175 -34.38 -0.82 -18.63
CA LEU A 175 -35.05 -2.05 -19.06
C LEU A 175 -36.08 -2.55 -18.03
N PHE A 176 -35.86 -2.26 -16.74
CA PHE A 176 -36.75 -2.68 -15.66
C PHE A 176 -37.88 -1.67 -15.37
N VAL A 177 -37.53 -0.38 -15.34
CA VAL A 177 -38.43 0.77 -15.19
C VAL A 177 -38.10 1.75 -16.32
N PRO A 178 -38.91 1.78 -17.40
CA PRO A 178 -38.65 2.66 -18.53
C PRO A 178 -38.50 4.12 -18.11
N LEU A 179 -37.32 4.69 -18.37
CA LEU A 179 -37.01 6.07 -18.02
C LEU A 179 -37.76 7.04 -18.92
N ARG A 180 -38.35 8.07 -18.32
CA ARG A 180 -38.97 9.17 -19.06
C ARG A 180 -37.90 10.14 -19.59
N PRO A 181 -38.20 10.95 -20.62
CA PRO A 181 -37.23 11.92 -21.15
C PRO A 181 -36.66 12.88 -20.09
N ASP A 182 -37.47 13.32 -19.12
CA ASP A 182 -37.01 14.16 -18.01
C ASP A 182 -36.01 13.43 -17.09
N GLU A 183 -36.18 12.12 -16.91
CA GLU A 183 -35.29 11.27 -16.11
C GLU A 183 -33.98 10.97 -16.84
N VAL A 184 -34.00 10.88 -18.16
CA VAL A 184 -32.79 10.79 -18.98
C VAL A 184 -31.98 12.09 -18.86
N ILE A 185 -32.64 13.25 -18.95
CA ILE A 185 -31.99 14.56 -18.76
C ILE A 185 -31.40 14.66 -17.34
N LEU A 186 -32.17 14.25 -16.32
CA LEU A 186 -31.68 14.18 -14.94
C LEU A 186 -30.45 13.28 -14.82
N ALA A 187 -30.47 12.10 -15.43
CA ALA A 187 -29.34 11.17 -15.40
C ALA A 187 -28.09 11.79 -16.03
N LEU A 188 -28.21 12.47 -17.19
CA LEU A 188 -27.10 13.16 -17.82
C LEU A 188 -26.56 14.32 -16.96
N ALA A 189 -27.43 15.10 -16.33
CA ALA A 189 -27.05 16.20 -15.45
C ALA A 189 -26.32 15.71 -14.19
N VAL A 190 -26.87 14.68 -13.53
CA VAL A 190 -26.25 14.01 -12.39
C VAL A 190 -24.89 13.43 -12.79
N TYR A 191 -24.83 12.74 -13.92
CA TYR A 191 -23.59 12.15 -14.42
C TYR A 191 -22.49 13.20 -14.63
N ALA A 192 -22.82 14.30 -15.30
CA ALA A 192 -21.88 15.40 -15.53
C ALA A 192 -21.43 16.04 -14.21
N LEU A 193 -22.35 16.32 -13.29
CA LEU A 193 -22.04 16.92 -11.99
C LEU A 193 -21.12 16.04 -11.14
N PHE A 194 -21.43 14.75 -11.04
CA PHE A 194 -20.61 13.82 -10.26
C PHE A 194 -19.25 13.57 -10.92
N PHE A 195 -19.17 13.53 -12.25
CA PHE A 195 -17.88 13.40 -12.93
C PHE A 195 -16.99 14.63 -12.75
N LEU A 196 -17.53 15.84 -12.97
CA LEU A 196 -16.77 17.08 -12.80
C LEU A 196 -16.32 17.30 -11.36
N SER A 197 -17.16 16.96 -10.38
CA SER A 197 -16.78 17.04 -8.97
C SER A 197 -15.75 15.98 -8.57
N ALA A 198 -15.76 14.79 -9.19
CA ALA A 198 -14.71 13.77 -8.99
C ALA A 198 -13.35 14.26 -9.51
N ILE A 199 -13.33 14.89 -10.70
CA ILE A 199 -12.12 15.53 -11.24
C ILE A 199 -11.62 16.61 -10.28
N ALA A 200 -12.51 17.53 -9.85
CA ALA A 200 -12.14 18.60 -8.94
C ALA A 200 -11.54 18.06 -7.63
N TYR A 201 -12.16 17.03 -7.05
CA TYR A 201 -11.67 16.37 -5.85
C TYR A 201 -10.28 15.75 -6.06
N ALA A 202 -10.11 14.95 -7.12
CA ALA A 202 -8.84 14.29 -7.41
C ALA A 202 -7.71 15.31 -7.65
N GLU A 203 -7.98 16.41 -8.36
CA GLU A 203 -7.01 17.48 -8.59
C GLU A 203 -6.66 18.24 -7.31
N ILE A 204 -7.61 18.45 -6.39
CA ILE A 204 -7.33 19.03 -5.07
C ILE A 204 -6.48 18.08 -4.23
N ALA A 205 -6.80 16.78 -4.23
CA ALA A 205 -6.10 15.76 -3.46
C ALA A 205 -4.63 15.58 -3.87
N LYS A 206 -4.29 15.83 -5.15
CA LYS A 206 -2.91 15.77 -5.66
C LYS A 206 -2.02 16.92 -5.13
N ARG A 207 -2.60 18.09 -4.83
CA ARG A 207 -1.85 19.34 -4.57
C ARG A 207 -0.85 19.28 -3.40
N PRO A 208 -1.17 18.67 -2.24
CA PRO A 208 -0.24 18.68 -1.10
C PRO A 208 1.08 17.99 -1.44
N LEU A 209 1.03 16.78 -2.01
CA LEU A 209 2.23 16.00 -2.37
C LEU A 209 3.00 16.66 -3.53
N LEU A 210 2.29 17.22 -4.51
CA LEU A 210 2.93 17.99 -5.58
C LEU A 210 3.68 19.22 -5.04
N ARG A 211 3.13 19.92 -4.05
CA ARG A 211 3.77 21.09 -3.44
C ARG A 211 4.96 20.72 -2.58
N SER A 212 4.89 19.62 -1.83
CA SER A 212 5.95 19.21 -0.90
C SER A 212 7.12 18.49 -1.59
N PHE A 213 6.83 17.66 -2.60
CA PHE A 213 7.83 16.78 -3.21
C PHE A 213 8.03 17.02 -4.71
N GLY A 214 7.24 17.89 -5.35
CA GLY A 214 7.32 18.08 -6.81
C GLY A 214 6.81 16.90 -7.63
N VAL A 215 6.20 15.89 -6.99
CA VAL A 215 5.75 14.64 -7.64
C VAL A 215 4.25 14.42 -7.45
N ASP A 216 3.61 13.82 -8.45
CA ASP A 216 2.21 13.40 -8.40
C ASP A 216 2.00 12.34 -7.31
N GLY A 217 1.35 12.74 -6.21
CA GLY A 217 1.09 11.87 -5.06
C GLY A 217 0.23 10.64 -5.37
N LEU A 218 -0.63 10.71 -6.40
CA LEU A 218 -1.40 9.53 -6.82
C LEU A 218 -0.52 8.49 -7.50
N LYS A 219 0.54 8.92 -8.18
CA LYS A 219 1.54 8.02 -8.76
C LYS A 219 2.25 7.22 -7.65
N LEU A 220 2.66 7.89 -6.57
CA LEU A 220 3.28 7.25 -5.40
C LEU A 220 2.34 6.25 -4.71
N LEU A 221 1.07 6.64 -4.50
CA LEU A 221 0.05 5.76 -3.92
C LEU A 221 -0.13 4.51 -4.77
N ARG A 222 -0.24 4.67 -6.10
CA ARG A 222 -0.35 3.55 -7.03
C ARG A 222 0.85 2.61 -6.94
N SER A 223 2.07 3.12 -7.05
CA SER A 223 3.28 2.28 -7.01
C SER A 223 3.43 1.55 -5.67
N THR A 224 3.02 2.19 -4.57
CA THR A 224 3.01 1.58 -3.23
C THR A 224 1.94 0.48 -3.14
N LEU A 225 0.73 0.72 -3.63
CA LEU A 225 -0.33 -0.29 -3.68
C LEU A 225 0.07 -1.47 -4.57
N ASP A 226 0.68 -1.22 -5.72
CA ASP A 226 1.19 -2.26 -6.61
C ASP A 226 2.25 -3.09 -5.86
N HIS A 227 3.23 -2.48 -5.18
CA HIS A 227 4.21 -3.20 -4.37
C HIS A 227 3.59 -4.14 -3.31
N TYR A 228 2.56 -3.68 -2.58
CA TYR A 228 1.93 -4.48 -1.52
C TYR A 228 0.99 -5.57 -2.05
N THR A 229 0.39 -5.37 -3.24
CA THR A 229 -0.65 -6.27 -3.76
C THR A 229 -0.17 -7.20 -4.86
N GLU A 230 0.62 -6.68 -5.79
CA GLU A 230 1.09 -7.34 -7.00
C GLU A 230 2.54 -6.86 -7.30
N PRO A 231 3.56 -7.45 -6.64
CA PRO A 231 4.99 -7.16 -6.83
C PRO A 231 5.51 -7.19 -8.27
N GLU A 232 5.21 -6.17 -9.06
CA GLU A 232 5.74 -6.04 -10.41
C GLU A 232 7.05 -5.25 -10.40
N ALA A 233 8.03 -5.71 -11.19
CA ALA A 233 9.29 -5.00 -11.41
C ALA A 233 9.08 -3.54 -11.85
N SER A 234 8.02 -3.27 -12.62
CA SER A 234 7.66 -1.94 -13.08
C SER A 234 7.19 -1.01 -11.95
N GLY A 235 6.47 -1.53 -10.94
CA GLY A 235 6.03 -0.77 -9.78
C GLY A 235 7.18 -0.48 -8.82
N ILE A 236 8.09 -1.45 -8.65
CA ILE A 236 9.33 -1.27 -7.87
C ILE A 236 10.18 -0.18 -8.50
N ALA A 237 10.47 -0.27 -9.80
CA ALA A 237 11.27 0.72 -10.51
C ALA A 237 10.68 2.13 -10.44
N GLU A 238 9.35 2.26 -10.50
CA GLU A 238 8.65 3.54 -10.35
C GLU A 238 8.80 4.12 -8.93
N LEU A 239 8.78 3.26 -7.92
CA LEU A 239 8.97 3.66 -6.52
C LEU A 239 10.42 4.04 -6.24
N GLU A 240 11.39 3.29 -6.77
CA GLU A 240 12.81 3.64 -6.66
C GLU A 240 13.11 4.96 -7.38
N ALA A 241 12.55 5.19 -8.57
CA ALA A 241 12.70 6.47 -9.29
C ALA A 241 12.10 7.65 -8.52
N PHE A 242 11.01 7.43 -7.78
CA PHE A 242 10.46 8.44 -6.89
C PHE A 242 11.43 8.74 -5.74
N PHE A 243 11.88 7.72 -5.02
CA PHE A 243 12.82 7.91 -3.90
C PHE A 243 14.13 8.55 -4.35
N ASP A 244 14.65 8.16 -5.51
CA ASP A 244 15.83 8.76 -6.12
C ASP A 244 15.61 10.26 -6.39
N SER A 245 14.45 10.64 -6.95
CA SER A 245 14.12 12.03 -7.26
C SER A 245 14.04 12.98 -6.06
N ILE A 246 13.75 12.44 -4.86
CA ILE A 246 13.70 13.20 -3.61
C ILE A 246 14.93 12.97 -2.72
N SER A 247 15.87 12.15 -3.17
CA SER A 247 17.07 11.81 -2.40
C SER A 247 18.12 12.91 -2.49
N VAL A 248 19.02 12.92 -1.51
CA VAL A 248 20.20 13.79 -1.49
C VAL A 248 21.44 12.92 -1.37
N ALA A 249 22.49 13.28 -2.09
CA ALA A 249 23.77 12.59 -1.99
C ALA A 249 24.33 12.72 -0.57
N ALA A 250 24.55 11.57 0.08
CA ALA A 250 25.11 11.48 1.42
C ALA A 250 26.40 10.65 1.42
N ARG A 251 27.32 10.98 2.34
CA ARG A 251 28.51 10.16 2.60
C ARG A 251 28.26 9.32 3.84
N VAL A 252 28.16 8.02 3.64
CA VAL A 252 27.99 7.02 4.70
C VAL A 252 29.29 6.28 4.96
N ARG A 253 29.43 5.71 6.15
CA ARG A 253 30.59 4.92 6.57
C ARG A 253 30.20 3.45 6.62
N VAL A 254 31.16 2.58 6.34
CA VAL A 254 31.01 1.15 6.52
C VAL A 254 32.14 0.67 7.40
N GLY A 255 31.80 0.21 8.61
CA GLY A 255 32.74 -0.42 9.53
C GLY A 255 32.56 -1.93 9.55
N GLY A 256 33.57 -2.67 10.00
CA GLY A 256 33.43 -4.12 10.12
C GLY A 256 34.71 -4.84 10.54
N LEU A 257 34.59 -6.14 10.73
CA LEU A 257 35.68 -7.08 11.00
C LEU A 257 35.67 -8.20 9.98
N ALA A 258 36.86 -8.59 9.53
CA ALA A 258 37.07 -9.72 8.64
C ALA A 258 37.89 -10.80 9.35
N PHE A 259 37.32 -12.01 9.45
CA PHE A 259 37.96 -13.14 10.11
C PHE A 259 38.50 -14.10 9.05
N ARG A 260 39.81 -14.37 9.09
CA ARG A 260 40.51 -15.21 8.11
C ARG A 260 41.20 -16.39 8.79
N VAL A 261 41.13 -17.57 8.18
CA VAL A 261 41.90 -18.76 8.58
C VAL A 261 42.80 -19.15 7.41
N GLY A 262 44.12 -19.00 7.60
CA GLY A 262 45.08 -19.13 6.50
C GLY A 262 44.81 -18.07 5.42
N ALA A 263 44.61 -18.52 4.17
CA ALA A 263 44.21 -17.65 3.05
C ALA A 263 42.68 -17.48 2.90
N ARG A 264 41.87 -18.30 3.60
CA ARG A 264 40.42 -18.33 3.42
C ARG A 264 39.71 -17.33 4.33
N LEU A 265 38.91 -16.45 3.75
CA LEU A 265 37.99 -15.59 4.49
C LEU A 265 36.88 -16.44 5.10
N LYS A 266 36.82 -16.50 6.43
CA LYS A 266 35.88 -17.38 7.17
C LYS A 266 34.57 -16.67 7.47
N ALA A 267 34.61 -15.40 7.86
CA ALA A 267 33.42 -14.61 8.19
C ALA A 267 33.65 -13.10 8.02
N LEU A 268 32.57 -12.39 7.76
CA LEU A 268 32.50 -10.93 7.73
C LEU A 268 31.45 -10.46 8.73
N PHE A 269 31.82 -9.50 9.58
CA PHE A 269 30.90 -8.73 10.40
C PHE A 269 30.92 -7.30 9.87
N VAL A 270 29.79 -6.77 9.42
CA VAL A 270 29.70 -5.45 8.79
C VAL A 270 28.65 -4.62 9.51
N ALA A 271 28.96 -3.37 9.81
CA ALA A 271 28.07 -2.38 10.38
C ALA A 271 28.07 -1.13 9.48
N PRO A 272 27.22 -1.07 8.46
CA PRO A 272 27.09 0.10 7.63
C PRO A 272 26.28 1.19 8.34
N THR A 273 26.61 2.46 8.14
CA THR A 273 25.79 3.60 8.56
C THR A 273 24.77 3.95 7.47
N VAL A 274 24.04 2.94 7.00
CA VAL A 274 22.81 3.08 6.21
C VAL A 274 21.67 2.35 6.89
N HIS A 275 20.49 2.94 6.90
CA HIS A 275 19.32 2.40 7.57
C HIS A 275 18.54 1.46 6.65
N PRO A 276 17.96 0.34 7.16
CA PRO A 276 17.07 -0.52 6.38
C PRO A 276 15.74 0.18 6.05
N GLY A 277 15.43 0.33 4.76
CA GLY A 277 14.19 0.99 4.32
C GLY A 277 12.89 0.30 4.79
N PRO A 278 11.76 1.03 4.84
CA PRO A 278 10.49 0.52 5.37
C PRO A 278 9.65 -0.26 4.34
N MET A 279 10.08 -0.32 3.07
CA MET A 279 9.29 -0.77 1.92
C MET A 279 9.59 -2.23 1.55
N GLY A 280 9.64 -3.11 2.55
CA GLY A 280 9.81 -4.55 2.36
C GLY A 280 11.16 -4.92 1.73
N TYR A 281 11.18 -5.04 0.40
CA TYR A 281 12.37 -5.36 -0.40
C TYR A 281 12.73 -4.28 -1.44
N VAL A 282 12.04 -3.13 -1.46
CA VAL A 282 12.33 -2.02 -2.38
C VAL A 282 13.45 -1.14 -1.81
N SER A 283 14.32 -0.60 -2.69
CA SER A 283 15.36 0.36 -2.30
C SER A 283 16.29 -0.16 -1.20
N GLY A 284 16.52 0.60 -0.13
CA GLY A 284 17.27 0.18 1.04
C GLY A 284 16.61 -0.86 1.94
N SER A 285 15.39 -1.30 1.66
CA SER A 285 14.68 -2.28 2.52
C SER A 285 15.32 -3.68 2.40
N ASP A 286 15.20 -4.53 3.42
CA ASP A 286 15.88 -5.85 3.49
C ASP A 286 17.42 -5.73 3.34
N LEU A 287 17.97 -4.64 3.87
CA LEU A 287 19.38 -4.26 3.73
C LEU A 287 20.36 -5.38 4.14
N PRO A 288 20.21 -6.05 5.31
CA PRO A 288 21.14 -7.10 5.71
C PRO A 288 21.23 -8.24 4.70
N SER A 289 20.09 -8.69 4.17
CA SER A 289 20.02 -9.79 3.21
C SER A 289 20.57 -9.38 1.84
N LYS A 290 20.38 -8.13 1.42
CA LYS A 290 20.95 -7.60 0.17
C LYS A 290 22.47 -7.54 0.25
N ILE A 291 23.02 -6.92 1.29
CA ILE A 291 24.47 -6.84 1.50
C ILE A 291 25.09 -8.23 1.67
N ALA A 292 24.45 -9.13 2.42
CA ALA A 292 24.95 -10.49 2.59
C ALA A 292 25.00 -11.24 1.25
N ARG A 293 23.94 -11.17 0.44
CA ARG A 293 23.89 -11.75 -0.91
C ARG A 293 25.00 -11.20 -1.81
N ASP A 294 25.19 -9.88 -1.81
CA ASP A 294 26.22 -9.20 -2.59
C ASP A 294 27.65 -9.61 -2.23
N LEU A 295 27.88 -10.29 -1.11
CA LEU A 295 29.21 -10.69 -0.63
C LEU A 295 29.37 -12.22 -0.52
N THR A 296 28.38 -13.00 -0.98
CA THR A 296 28.38 -14.47 -0.86
C THR A 296 29.52 -15.17 -1.59
N ASP A 297 30.04 -14.56 -2.65
CA ASP A 297 31.24 -15.02 -3.37
C ASP A 297 32.52 -14.92 -2.53
N LEU A 298 32.57 -14.02 -1.54
CA LEU A 298 33.68 -13.89 -0.61
C LEU A 298 33.59 -14.88 0.55
N THR A 299 32.39 -15.01 1.14
CA THR A 299 32.09 -15.97 2.19
C THR A 299 30.57 -16.10 2.39
N LEU A 300 30.12 -17.29 2.80
CA LEU A 300 28.72 -17.51 3.18
C LEU A 300 28.38 -16.94 4.57
N ASN A 301 29.38 -16.64 5.40
CA ASN A 301 29.17 -16.16 6.76
C ASN A 301 29.28 -14.64 6.83
N VAL A 302 28.25 -13.94 6.38
CA VAL A 302 28.16 -12.48 6.45
C VAL A 302 27.10 -12.09 7.46
N LEU A 303 27.51 -11.38 8.52
CA LEU A 303 26.62 -10.77 9.49
C LEU A 303 26.61 -9.27 9.25
N VAL A 304 25.44 -8.73 8.95
CA VAL A 304 25.22 -7.29 8.77
C VAL A 304 24.47 -6.77 9.98
N ALA A 305 25.15 -5.99 10.81
CA ALA A 305 24.58 -5.35 11.97
C ALA A 305 23.84 -4.06 11.59
N HIS A 306 22.90 -3.66 12.43
CA HIS A 306 22.29 -2.34 12.32
C HIS A 306 23.25 -1.28 12.87
N GLY A 307 23.86 -0.50 11.98
CA GLY A 307 24.72 0.62 12.39
C GLY A 307 23.92 1.79 12.95
N PRO A 308 24.56 2.73 13.67
CA PRO A 308 23.91 3.94 14.14
C PRO A 308 23.46 4.82 12.97
N THR A 309 22.15 4.90 12.76
CA THR A 309 21.48 5.52 11.61
C THR A 309 20.04 5.87 11.98
N THR A 310 19.38 6.65 11.13
CA THR A 310 17.96 6.98 11.19
C THR A 310 17.34 6.81 9.80
N HIS A 311 16.06 7.09 9.65
CA HIS A 311 15.39 7.01 8.35
C HIS A 311 15.91 8.00 7.30
N ASP A 312 16.68 9.03 7.69
CA ASP A 312 17.34 9.94 6.76
C ASP A 312 18.45 9.23 5.95
N GLU A 313 19.00 8.15 6.48
CA GLU A 313 20.04 7.33 5.83
C GLU A 313 19.49 6.09 5.11
N ASN A 314 18.23 6.13 4.68
CA ASN A 314 17.64 5.10 3.84
C ASN A 314 18.18 5.19 2.39
N PRO A 315 18.83 4.13 1.85
CA PRO A 315 19.20 4.09 0.45
C PRO A 315 17.98 4.25 -0.46
N ALA A 316 18.05 5.19 -1.41
CA ALA A 316 16.93 5.54 -2.28
C ALA A 316 16.59 4.44 -3.31
N THR A 317 17.57 3.63 -3.70
CA THR A 317 17.43 2.57 -4.70
C THR A 317 18.17 1.31 -4.28
N THR A 318 17.91 0.19 -4.96
CA THR A 318 18.69 -1.04 -4.76
C THR A 318 20.13 -0.88 -5.25
N SER A 319 20.38 -0.03 -6.26
CA SER A 319 21.73 0.26 -6.73
C SER A 319 22.58 1.02 -5.71
N GLU A 320 21.98 1.89 -4.89
CA GLU A 320 22.69 2.53 -3.78
C GLU A 320 23.15 1.51 -2.72
N VAL A 321 22.39 0.44 -2.49
CA VAL A 321 22.79 -0.66 -1.59
C VAL A 321 24.02 -1.39 -2.13
N HIS A 322 24.08 -1.64 -3.45
CA HIS A 322 25.23 -2.33 -4.07
C HIS A 322 26.56 -1.58 -3.86
N LYS A 323 26.54 -0.24 -3.77
CA LYS A 323 27.74 0.56 -3.47
C LYS A 323 28.35 0.21 -2.11
N VAL A 324 27.54 -0.23 -1.14
CA VAL A 324 28.02 -0.71 0.16
C VAL A 324 28.86 -1.98 -0.01
N GLY A 325 28.36 -2.95 -0.79
CA GLY A 325 29.07 -4.17 -1.13
C GLY A 325 30.40 -3.90 -1.86
N GLU A 326 30.39 -3.00 -2.84
CA GLU A 326 31.61 -2.57 -3.54
C GLU A 326 32.64 -1.93 -2.60
N THR A 327 32.18 -1.09 -1.68
CA THR A 327 33.05 -0.43 -0.69
C THR A 327 33.71 -1.45 0.23
N ILE A 328 32.99 -2.48 0.65
CA ILE A 328 33.53 -3.58 1.48
C ILE A 328 34.60 -4.35 0.71
N ARG A 329 34.37 -4.66 -0.57
CA ARG A 329 35.37 -5.34 -1.42
C ARG A 329 36.66 -4.54 -1.53
N LYS A 330 36.54 -3.23 -1.79
CA LYS A 330 37.69 -2.31 -1.86
C LYS A 330 38.44 -2.27 -0.53
N ALA A 331 37.72 -2.19 0.60
CA ALA A 331 38.33 -2.19 1.93
C ALA A 331 39.07 -3.51 2.23
N LEU A 332 38.49 -4.65 1.86
CA LEU A 332 39.11 -5.98 2.07
C LEU A 332 40.42 -6.15 1.29
N ALA A 333 40.53 -5.57 0.09
CA ALA A 333 41.74 -5.65 -0.72
C ALA A 333 42.94 -4.90 -0.10
N ALA A 334 42.68 -3.90 0.74
CA ALA A 334 43.71 -3.08 1.41
C ALA A 334 43.91 -3.46 2.89
N LEU A 335 43.20 -4.48 3.39
CA LEU A 335 43.12 -4.74 4.83
C LEU A 335 44.35 -5.48 5.37
N ALA A 336 44.93 -4.97 6.46
CA ALA A 336 45.95 -5.67 7.22
C ALA A 336 45.30 -6.60 8.25
N TYR A 337 45.75 -7.85 8.33
CA TYR A 337 45.22 -8.83 9.28
C TYR A 337 46.14 -8.96 10.50
N THR A 338 45.54 -9.01 11.69
CA THR A 338 46.23 -9.25 12.97
C THR A 338 45.74 -10.54 13.64
N ARG A 339 46.55 -11.09 14.53
CA ARG A 339 46.17 -12.19 15.44
C ARG A 339 45.82 -11.70 16.85
N GLN A 340 45.98 -10.40 17.10
CA GLN A 340 45.69 -9.80 18.40
C GLN A 340 44.18 -9.64 18.58
N ALA A 341 43.66 -10.20 19.67
CA ALA A 341 42.29 -9.99 20.11
C ALA A 341 42.31 -9.75 21.62
N GLY A 342 41.71 -8.65 22.05
CA GLY A 342 41.52 -8.32 23.44
C GLY A 342 40.40 -9.14 24.09
N ARG A 343 40.31 -9.05 25.41
CA ARG A 343 39.20 -9.61 26.17
C ARG A 343 37.95 -8.76 25.93
N ALA A 344 36.80 -9.42 25.68
CA ALA A 344 35.53 -8.73 25.61
C ALA A 344 35.12 -8.20 26.99
N CYS A 345 34.74 -6.93 27.06
CA CYS A 345 34.26 -6.25 28.25
C CYS A 345 32.81 -5.83 28.05
N ARG A 346 32.03 -5.79 29.14
CA ARG A 346 30.62 -5.40 29.11
C ARG A 346 30.39 -4.31 30.14
N ALA A 347 29.68 -3.26 29.73
CA ALA A 347 29.20 -2.21 30.60
C ALA A 347 27.67 -2.09 30.47
N MET A 348 27.02 -1.66 31.54
CA MET A 348 25.58 -1.45 31.57
C MET A 348 25.29 -0.10 32.20
N PHE A 349 24.42 0.67 31.55
CA PHE A 349 23.91 1.93 32.07
C PHE A 349 22.40 1.97 31.89
N LYS A 350 21.66 1.96 33.00
CA LYS A 350 20.19 1.85 33.01
C LYS A 350 19.73 0.64 32.18
N ARG A 351 19.08 0.88 31.03
CA ARG A 351 18.52 -0.14 30.13
C ARG A 351 19.47 -0.52 28.98
N ALA A 352 20.56 0.23 28.80
CA ALA A 352 21.51 -0.01 27.72
C ALA A 352 22.66 -0.89 28.23
N THR A 353 23.00 -1.93 27.46
CA THR A 353 24.19 -2.74 27.65
C THR A 353 25.09 -2.60 26.44
N ALA A 354 26.37 -2.31 26.66
CA ALA A 354 27.38 -2.27 25.61
C ALA A 354 28.42 -3.37 25.83
N LEU A 355 28.74 -4.11 24.77
CA LEU A 355 29.90 -4.99 24.72
C LEU A 355 30.97 -4.32 23.86
N ALA A 356 32.21 -4.31 24.34
CA ALA A 356 33.36 -3.83 23.60
C ALA A 356 34.44 -4.91 23.53
N GLN A 357 35.07 -5.07 22.37
CA GLN A 357 36.22 -5.95 22.20
C GLN A 357 37.21 -5.35 21.17
N ALA A 358 38.48 -5.29 21.55
CA ALA A 358 39.55 -4.83 20.66
C ALA A 358 40.10 -5.99 19.80
N PHE A 359 40.48 -5.68 18.57
CA PHE A 359 41.16 -6.54 17.60
C PHE A 359 42.28 -5.74 16.94
N GLY A 360 43.49 -5.82 17.50
CA GLY A 360 44.57 -4.89 17.15
C GLY A 360 44.21 -3.45 17.53
N ASP A 361 44.18 -2.57 16.53
CA ASP A 361 43.82 -1.15 16.62
C ASP A 361 42.33 -0.86 16.36
N VAL A 362 41.52 -1.90 16.16
CA VAL A 362 40.07 -1.77 15.91
C VAL A 362 39.27 -2.21 17.12
N VAL A 363 38.33 -1.38 17.57
CA VAL A 363 37.38 -1.73 18.63
C VAL A 363 36.00 -1.99 18.03
N LEU A 364 35.45 -3.18 18.28
CA LEU A 364 34.05 -3.48 18.03
C LEU A 364 33.23 -3.10 19.26
N ILE A 365 32.22 -2.26 19.07
CA ILE A 365 31.25 -1.89 20.11
C ILE A 365 29.87 -2.34 19.64
N VAL A 366 29.18 -3.14 20.47
CA VAL A 366 27.82 -3.61 20.22
C VAL A 366 26.92 -3.16 21.36
N ALA A 367 25.99 -2.27 21.07
CA ALA A 367 24.96 -1.84 22.00
C ALA A 367 23.71 -2.73 21.89
N SER A 368 23.05 -2.97 23.02
CA SER A 368 21.79 -3.69 23.09
C SER A 368 20.93 -3.16 24.23
N PHE A 369 19.63 -3.05 23.98
CA PHE A 369 18.62 -2.76 25.00
C PHE A 369 17.82 -3.99 25.37
N ALA A 370 18.18 -5.17 24.82
CA ALA A 370 17.47 -6.40 25.06
C ALA A 370 17.36 -6.70 26.57
N PRO A 371 16.19 -7.18 27.05
CA PRO A 371 15.02 -7.59 26.26
C PRO A 371 14.05 -6.44 25.92
N GLN A 372 14.38 -5.19 26.27
CA GLN A 372 13.54 -4.03 25.98
C GLN A 372 13.63 -3.64 24.49
N PRO A 373 12.55 -3.11 23.91
CA PRO A 373 12.62 -2.50 22.59
C PRO A 373 13.55 -1.28 22.62
N THR A 374 14.17 -1.00 21.48
CA THR A 374 14.93 0.22 21.25
C THR A 374 14.43 0.86 19.97
N ASP A 375 14.49 2.18 19.94
CA ASP A 375 14.49 2.93 18.70
C ASP A 375 15.91 2.88 18.08
N ASP A 376 16.06 3.43 16.89
CA ASP A 376 17.36 3.53 16.25
C ASP A 376 18.32 4.40 17.07
N ILE A 377 19.60 4.02 17.07
CA ILE A 377 20.67 4.89 17.60
C ILE A 377 21.06 5.83 16.47
N ASP A 378 20.88 7.13 16.65
CA ASP A 378 21.18 8.10 15.60
C ASP A 378 22.69 8.15 15.26
N SER A 379 22.98 8.63 14.04
CA SER A 379 24.34 8.72 13.51
C SER A 379 25.28 9.57 14.36
N ALA A 380 24.78 10.65 14.98
CA ALA A 380 25.60 11.53 15.82
C ALA A 380 25.99 10.85 17.14
N THR A 381 25.05 10.18 17.81
CA THR A 381 25.32 9.36 18.99
C THR A 381 26.32 8.24 18.68
N GLY A 382 26.15 7.55 17.55
CA GLY A 382 27.11 6.54 17.10
C GLY A 382 28.50 7.11 16.85
N HIS A 383 28.58 8.29 16.22
CA HIS A 383 29.86 8.95 15.98
C HIS A 383 30.55 9.37 17.28
N ALA A 384 29.80 9.93 18.24
CA ALA A 384 30.32 10.29 19.56
C ALA A 384 30.93 9.07 20.27
N ALA A 385 30.23 7.92 20.26
CA ALA A 385 30.74 6.68 20.85
C ALA A 385 32.06 6.22 20.20
N VAL A 386 32.19 6.35 18.87
CA VAL A 386 33.44 6.03 18.16
C VAL A 386 34.57 6.99 18.52
N GLN A 387 34.29 8.29 18.67
CA GLN A 387 35.31 9.27 19.04
C GLN A 387 35.80 9.08 20.49
N GLU A 388 34.89 8.85 21.43
CA GLU A 388 35.24 8.54 22.83
C GLU A 388 36.12 7.28 22.92
N ALA A 389 35.80 6.24 22.15
CA ALA A 389 36.63 5.04 22.10
C ALA A 389 38.05 5.36 21.60
N ARG A 390 38.20 6.18 20.56
CA ARG A 390 39.51 6.57 20.02
C ARG A 390 40.35 7.42 20.97
N LEU A 391 39.72 8.24 21.80
CA LEU A 391 40.42 9.06 22.79
C LEU A 391 41.08 8.22 23.89
N LEU A 392 40.53 7.03 24.16
CA LEU A 392 41.05 6.12 25.18
C LEU A 392 42.21 5.24 24.68
N GLY A 393 42.55 5.32 23.38
CA GLY A 393 43.52 4.45 22.71
C GLY A 393 42.89 3.20 22.13
#